data_AF-A0A1G0WLW5-F1
#
_entry.id   AF-A0A1G0WLW5-F1
#
_cell.length_a   1.000
_cell.length_b   1.000
_cell.length_c   1.000
_cell.angle_alpha   90.00
_cell.angle_beta   90.00
_cell.angle_gamma   90.00
#
_symmetry.space_group_name_H-M   'P 1'
#
loop_
_entity.id
_entity.type
_entity.pdbx_description
1 polymer ?
#
loop_
_entity_poly.entity_id
_entity_poly.type
_entity_poly.pdbx_seq_one_letter_code
_entity_poly.pdbx_strand_id
1 'polypeptide(L)'
;MGKCAIYYYTLTDEMRKEEKLQWLNENRIKDIPFIHIQPDKNHNWIDLTDNDWDEMIPLANKETKLSKNKNDETAVFKLFSLGVVTARDEWVYDYDKKILEDKVKYLIDVYNIDVDKLKNMEKSKIKDNVDYQIKWSRAVKNDLFNNKSYSFNNENIIYSIYRPFIKKYLYFNKQLNEMQYQLNKLFIKKENYNNLSIVTTFHDQTGTAIQSTDLLFDYGYGQRDSTCYSLYRFTENEKIIENITDWGLKQFRNQYQDKKISKEEIFNYVYAVLHNPEYRKKYEMNLKRELPRIPFYKDFRKWVEWGKKLMDLHINFETVKPYKLKRIDDVQFDKSKNPNARIPKAKLHADKDSGIITLDEQTILTGIPASAWEYKLGNRSALEWILDQYKEKKPKDPTIREKFNTYRFADYKEKVIALILCVTTVSVETMKIIEEMGKT
;
A
#
# COMPACT_ATOMS: atom_id res chain seq x y z
N MET A 1 -41.93 -19.52 -14.80
CA MET A 1 -40.56 -19.54 -14.24
C MET A 1 -40.68 -19.90 -12.76
N GLY A 2 -40.01 -20.95 -12.30
CA GLY A 2 -40.04 -21.34 -10.89
C GLY A 2 -39.36 -20.30 -10.01
N LYS A 3 -39.85 -20.10 -8.79
CA LYS A 3 -39.16 -19.27 -7.79
C LYS A 3 -37.87 -19.96 -7.40
N CYS A 4 -36.73 -19.35 -7.71
CA CYS A 4 -35.43 -19.78 -7.19
C CYS A 4 -35.29 -19.27 -5.76
N ALA A 5 -34.80 -20.10 -4.84
CA ALA A 5 -34.62 -19.77 -3.43
C ALA A 5 -33.19 -20.13 -3.00
N ILE A 6 -32.56 -19.25 -2.22
CA ILE A 6 -31.21 -19.46 -1.68
C ILE A 6 -31.34 -19.68 -0.18
N TYR A 7 -30.85 -20.83 0.29
CA TYR A 7 -30.82 -21.20 1.70
C TYR A 7 -29.36 -21.25 2.15
N TYR A 8 -29.02 -20.45 3.15
CA TYR A 8 -27.64 -20.29 3.63
C TYR A 8 -27.54 -20.63 5.11
N TYR A 9 -26.41 -21.21 5.50
CA TYR A 9 -26.05 -21.47 6.88
C TYR A 9 -24.53 -21.40 6.98
N THR A 10 -24.02 -20.87 8.08
CA THR A 10 -22.58 -20.86 8.37
C THR A 10 -22.31 -21.34 9.78
N LEU A 11 -21.21 -22.05 9.93
CA LEU A 11 -20.61 -22.34 11.22
C LEU A 11 -19.81 -21.13 11.70
N THR A 12 -19.50 -21.07 12.99
CA THR A 12 -18.71 -19.97 13.54
C THR A 12 -17.25 -20.07 13.09
N ASP A 13 -16.61 -18.91 12.93
CA ASP A 13 -15.23 -18.84 12.46
C ASP A 13 -14.24 -19.47 13.44
N GLU A 14 -14.55 -19.43 14.73
CA GLU A 14 -13.72 -19.97 15.83
C GLU A 14 -13.67 -21.51 15.89
N MET A 15 -14.63 -22.19 15.24
CA MET A 15 -14.65 -23.66 15.26
C MET A 15 -13.44 -24.24 14.52
N ARG A 16 -12.76 -25.17 15.20
CA ARG A 16 -11.66 -25.95 14.64
C ARG A 16 -12.16 -26.93 13.58
N LYS A 17 -11.21 -27.44 12.80
CA LYS A 17 -11.50 -28.41 11.73
C LYS A 17 -12.27 -29.63 12.27
N GLU A 18 -11.82 -30.18 13.39
CA GLU A 18 -12.39 -31.39 13.98
C GLU A 18 -13.84 -31.15 14.45
N GLU A 19 -14.10 -30.00 15.05
CA GLU A 19 -15.44 -29.59 15.51
C GLU A 19 -16.39 -29.39 14.33
N LYS A 20 -15.92 -28.75 13.23
CA LYS A 20 -16.72 -28.59 12.00
C LYS A 20 -17.07 -29.95 11.38
N LEU A 21 -16.12 -30.88 11.36
CA LEU A 21 -16.35 -32.24 10.86
C LEU A 21 -17.31 -33.03 11.73
N GLN A 22 -17.18 -32.94 13.06
CA GLN A 22 -18.10 -33.58 13.99
C GLN A 22 -19.52 -33.03 13.83
N TRP A 23 -19.68 -31.71 13.76
CA TRP A 23 -20.97 -31.06 13.56
C TRP A 23 -21.66 -31.55 12.27
N LEU A 24 -20.91 -31.69 11.16
CA LEU A 24 -21.44 -32.21 9.90
C LEU A 24 -21.85 -33.68 9.98
N ASN A 25 -21.18 -34.49 10.81
CA ASN A 25 -21.58 -35.88 11.05
C ASN A 25 -22.87 -36.00 11.87
N GLU A 26 -23.06 -35.08 12.83
CA GLU A 26 -24.19 -35.10 13.76
C GLU A 26 -25.46 -34.43 13.17
N ASN A 27 -25.30 -33.49 12.22
CA ASN A 27 -26.40 -32.73 11.65
C ASN A 27 -26.67 -33.11 10.20
N ARG A 28 -27.85 -33.71 9.93
CA ARG A 28 -28.29 -33.97 8.56
C ARG A 28 -28.73 -32.67 7.91
N ILE A 29 -28.59 -32.56 6.59
CA ILE A 29 -28.93 -31.34 5.83
C ILE A 29 -30.34 -30.81 6.11
N LYS A 30 -31.34 -31.70 6.27
CA LYS A 30 -32.73 -31.32 6.55
C LYS A 30 -32.95 -30.72 7.94
N ASP A 31 -32.02 -30.97 8.86
CA ASP A 31 -32.07 -30.54 10.26
C ASP A 31 -31.27 -29.23 10.45
N ILE A 32 -30.56 -28.76 9.42
CA ILE A 32 -29.80 -27.50 9.45
C ILE A 32 -30.78 -26.31 9.38
N PRO A 33 -30.68 -25.34 10.31
CA PRO A 33 -31.55 -24.17 10.34
C PRO A 33 -31.09 -23.13 9.32
N PHE A 34 -31.25 -23.44 8.03
CA PHE A 34 -30.92 -22.51 6.95
C PHE A 34 -31.76 -21.24 7.03
N ILE A 35 -31.12 -20.10 6.79
CA ILE A 35 -31.80 -18.83 6.55
C ILE A 35 -32.07 -18.65 5.06
N HIS A 36 -33.24 -18.13 4.71
CA HIS A 36 -33.56 -17.79 3.34
C HIS A 36 -32.97 -16.42 3.00
N ILE A 37 -32.15 -16.37 1.94
CA ILE A 37 -31.47 -15.15 1.49
C ILE A 37 -32.15 -14.63 0.23
N GLN A 38 -32.39 -13.32 0.20
CA GLN A 38 -32.72 -12.59 -1.01
C GLN A 38 -31.49 -11.78 -1.44
N PRO A 39 -30.92 -12.04 -2.64
CA PRO A 39 -29.79 -11.27 -3.12
C PRO A 39 -30.12 -9.79 -3.25
N ASP A 40 -29.15 -8.93 -2.97
CA ASP A 40 -29.30 -7.49 -3.18
C ASP A 40 -29.29 -7.10 -4.67
N LYS A 41 -29.45 -5.81 -4.97
CA LYS A 41 -29.42 -5.26 -6.34
C LYS A 41 -28.10 -5.52 -7.08
N ASN A 42 -27.03 -5.83 -6.34
CA ASN A 42 -25.70 -6.13 -6.86
C ASN A 42 -25.42 -7.64 -6.89
N HIS A 43 -26.45 -8.46 -6.64
CA HIS A 43 -26.40 -9.92 -6.60
C HIS A 43 -25.53 -10.50 -5.46
N ASN A 44 -25.25 -9.73 -4.41
CA ASN A 44 -24.59 -10.25 -3.21
C ASN A 44 -25.57 -11.11 -2.42
N TRP A 45 -25.08 -12.17 -1.76
CA TRP A 45 -25.89 -13.06 -0.92
C TRP A 45 -25.70 -12.78 0.57
N ILE A 46 -24.47 -12.56 0.99
CA ILE A 46 -24.08 -12.30 2.39
C ILE A 46 -23.47 -10.92 2.53
N ASP A 47 -23.43 -10.43 3.77
CA ASP A 47 -22.98 -9.07 4.10
C ASP A 47 -23.68 -8.02 3.23
N LEU A 48 -25.00 -8.10 3.19
CA LEU A 48 -25.82 -7.17 2.44
C LEU A 48 -25.76 -5.79 3.11
N THR A 49 -25.63 -4.74 2.30
CA THR A 49 -25.58 -3.36 2.80
C THR A 49 -26.87 -2.65 2.46
N ASP A 50 -27.55 -2.13 3.48
CA ASP A 50 -28.68 -1.20 3.34
C ASP A 50 -28.29 0.15 3.95
N ASN A 51 -27.77 1.04 3.09
CA ASN A 51 -27.30 2.37 3.48
C ASN A 51 -27.36 3.35 2.30
N ASP A 52 -27.08 4.61 2.59
CA ASP A 52 -27.06 5.78 1.69
C ASP A 52 -25.81 5.84 0.78
N TRP A 53 -25.10 4.73 0.55
CA TRP A 53 -23.85 4.73 -0.22
C TRP A 53 -23.98 5.33 -1.62
N ASP A 54 -25.04 4.96 -2.34
CA ASP A 54 -25.25 5.42 -3.72
C ASP A 54 -25.65 6.91 -3.82
N GLU A 55 -26.06 7.53 -2.71
CA GLU A 55 -26.37 8.96 -2.66
C GLU A 55 -25.09 9.82 -2.57
N MET A 56 -23.97 9.23 -2.16
CA MET A 56 -22.69 9.92 -2.01
C MET A 56 -21.97 10.13 -3.34
N ILE A 57 -21.11 11.16 -3.38
CA ILE A 57 -20.36 11.51 -4.60
C ILE A 57 -19.27 10.46 -4.88
N PRO A 58 -19.20 9.87 -6.10
CA PRO A 58 -18.14 8.93 -6.45
C PRO A 58 -16.74 9.58 -6.40
N LEU A 59 -15.81 8.95 -5.67
CA LEU A 59 -14.42 9.42 -5.64
C LEU A 59 -13.77 9.26 -7.02
N ALA A 60 -13.97 8.10 -7.64
CA ALA A 60 -13.52 7.77 -8.98
C ALA A 60 -14.39 6.67 -9.59
N ASN A 61 -14.51 6.65 -10.91
CA ASN A 61 -15.17 5.57 -11.65
C ASN A 61 -14.53 5.37 -13.04
N LYS A 62 -14.85 4.26 -13.71
CA LYS A 62 -14.24 3.92 -15.01
C LYS A 62 -14.74 4.84 -16.12
N GLU A 63 -16.00 5.23 -16.04
CA GLU A 63 -16.70 6.08 -17.00
C GLU A 63 -16.02 7.44 -17.10
N THR A 64 -15.80 8.11 -15.97
CA THR A 64 -15.06 9.38 -15.88
C THR A 64 -13.64 9.22 -16.38
N LYS A 65 -12.94 8.14 -15.98
CA LYS A 65 -11.54 7.90 -16.39
C LYS A 65 -11.38 7.72 -17.90
N LEU A 66 -12.32 7.03 -18.55
CA LEU A 66 -12.29 6.73 -19.98
C LEU A 66 -12.91 7.84 -20.83
N SER A 67 -13.71 8.72 -20.24
CA SER A 67 -14.37 9.78 -20.97
C SER A 67 -13.38 10.72 -21.66
N LYS A 68 -13.68 11.03 -22.93
CA LYS A 68 -12.98 12.07 -23.73
C LYS A 68 -13.63 13.44 -23.60
N ASN A 69 -14.87 13.52 -23.11
CA ASN A 69 -15.64 14.75 -22.97
C ASN A 69 -15.86 15.07 -21.48
N LYS A 70 -15.46 16.27 -21.08
CA LYS A 70 -15.60 16.74 -19.69
C LYS A 70 -17.04 16.70 -19.17
N ASN A 71 -18.03 16.82 -20.05
CA ASN A 71 -19.44 16.81 -19.66
C ASN A 71 -19.95 15.44 -19.20
N ASP A 72 -19.24 14.36 -19.53
CA ASP A 72 -19.60 12.99 -19.14
C ASP A 72 -18.90 12.57 -17.83
N GLU A 73 -18.09 13.45 -17.24
CA GLU A 73 -17.39 13.19 -15.97
C GLU A 73 -18.37 13.26 -14.79
N THR A 74 -18.36 12.22 -13.96
CA THR A 74 -19.32 12.01 -12.86
C THR A 74 -18.65 11.53 -11.56
N ALA A 75 -17.34 11.76 -11.43
CA ALA A 75 -16.56 11.44 -10.23
C ALA A 75 -15.57 12.56 -9.89
N VAL A 76 -15.11 12.59 -8.63
CA VAL A 76 -14.19 13.62 -8.12
C VAL A 76 -12.86 13.61 -8.87
N PHE A 77 -12.23 12.44 -9.05
CA PHE A 77 -10.94 12.31 -9.74
C PHE A 77 -11.09 11.81 -11.17
N LYS A 78 -10.35 12.44 -12.09
CA LYS A 78 -10.26 12.03 -13.49
C LYS A 78 -9.47 10.74 -13.65
N LEU A 79 -8.32 10.64 -12.99
CA LEU A 79 -7.39 9.53 -13.15
C LEU A 79 -7.05 8.92 -11.79
N PHE A 80 -6.97 7.60 -11.77
CA PHE A 80 -6.50 6.80 -10.64
C PHE A 80 -5.72 5.60 -11.17
N SER A 81 -4.84 5.06 -10.34
CA SER A 81 -3.96 3.95 -10.72
C SER A 81 -3.81 2.96 -9.59
N LEU A 82 -3.65 1.69 -9.94
CA LEU A 82 -3.04 0.72 -9.05
C LEU A 82 -1.53 0.98 -8.93
N GLY A 83 -0.92 0.48 -7.85
CA GLY A 83 0.53 0.50 -7.64
C GLY A 83 1.27 -0.39 -8.63
N VAL A 84 2.60 -0.27 -8.67
CA VAL A 84 3.42 -1.02 -9.65
C VAL A 84 3.42 -2.51 -9.30
N VAL A 85 3.20 -3.37 -10.30
CA VAL A 85 3.40 -4.82 -10.17
C VAL A 85 4.72 -5.13 -10.85
N THR A 86 5.72 -5.54 -10.08
CA THR A 86 7.00 -5.95 -10.67
C THR A 86 7.02 -7.43 -11.04
N ALA A 87 6.29 -8.26 -10.28
CA ALA A 87 6.38 -9.72 -10.26
C ALA A 87 7.77 -10.26 -9.86
N ARG A 88 8.72 -9.41 -9.47
CA ARG A 88 10.12 -9.75 -9.19
C ARG A 88 10.75 -8.84 -8.12
N ASP A 89 10.02 -8.56 -7.05
CA ASP A 89 10.43 -7.56 -6.05
C ASP A 89 11.86 -7.73 -5.54
N GLU A 90 12.30 -8.96 -5.25
CA GLU A 90 13.67 -9.24 -4.75
C GLU A 90 14.77 -8.78 -5.71
N TRP A 91 14.46 -8.66 -7.00
CA TRP A 91 15.38 -8.21 -8.06
C TRP A 91 15.35 -6.70 -8.28
N VAL A 92 14.17 -6.07 -8.21
CA VAL A 92 13.99 -4.67 -8.64
C VAL A 92 13.68 -3.70 -7.51
N TYR A 93 13.62 -4.17 -6.26
CA TYR A 93 13.60 -3.33 -5.06
C TYR A 93 14.83 -3.59 -4.20
N ASP A 94 15.36 -2.56 -3.56
CA ASP A 94 16.34 -2.71 -2.47
C ASP A 94 16.34 -1.48 -1.53
N TYR A 95 16.88 -1.64 -0.32
CA TYR A 95 17.18 -0.52 0.57
C TYR A 95 18.43 0.23 0.12
N ASP A 96 19.37 -0.47 -0.49
CA ASP A 96 20.64 0.07 -0.98
C ASP A 96 20.62 0.23 -2.50
N LYS A 97 20.98 1.43 -2.96
CA LYS A 97 20.97 1.77 -4.38
C LYS A 97 21.95 0.92 -5.19
N LYS A 98 23.14 0.65 -4.64
CA LYS A 98 24.20 -0.06 -5.33
C LYS A 98 23.87 -1.55 -5.44
N ILE A 99 23.32 -2.14 -4.39
CA ILE A 99 22.83 -3.53 -4.43
C ILE A 99 21.71 -3.66 -5.47
N LEU A 100 20.77 -2.71 -5.53
CA LEU A 100 19.74 -2.71 -6.58
C LEU A 100 20.35 -2.66 -7.98
N GLU A 101 21.30 -1.75 -8.21
CA GLU A 101 22.00 -1.64 -9.49
C GLU A 101 22.64 -2.96 -9.90
N ASP A 102 23.37 -3.60 -8.99
CA ASP A 102 24.10 -4.84 -9.26
C ASP A 102 23.14 -6.01 -9.54
N LYS A 103 22.03 -6.11 -8.80
CA LYS A 103 20.97 -7.10 -9.07
C LYS A 103 20.35 -6.92 -10.45
N VAL A 104 20.04 -5.68 -10.84
CA VAL A 104 19.38 -5.40 -12.13
C VAL A 104 20.34 -5.64 -13.29
N LYS A 105 21.61 -5.23 -13.16
CA LYS A 105 22.63 -5.51 -14.18
C LYS A 105 22.80 -7.01 -14.38
N TYR A 106 22.97 -7.75 -13.29
CA TYR A 106 23.06 -9.22 -13.35
C TYR A 106 21.84 -9.84 -14.05
N LEU A 107 20.64 -9.39 -13.71
CA LEU A 107 19.41 -9.87 -14.34
C LEU A 107 19.41 -9.61 -15.85
N ILE A 108 19.77 -8.40 -16.26
CA ILE A 108 19.81 -7.99 -17.67
C ILE A 108 20.86 -8.78 -18.44
N ASP A 109 22.04 -9.00 -17.86
CA ASP A 109 23.13 -9.74 -18.50
C ASP A 109 22.72 -11.20 -18.77
N VAL A 110 22.17 -11.90 -17.77
CA VAL A 110 21.67 -13.26 -17.94
C VAL A 110 20.54 -13.32 -18.97
N TYR A 111 19.59 -12.37 -18.90
CA TYR A 111 18.49 -12.30 -19.87
C TYR A 111 19.00 -12.10 -21.31
N ASN A 112 19.95 -11.19 -21.53
CA ASN A 112 20.47 -10.89 -22.87
C ASN A 112 21.28 -12.06 -23.45
N ILE A 113 22.01 -12.80 -22.62
CA ILE A 113 22.66 -14.05 -23.04
C ILE A 113 21.62 -15.04 -23.60
N ASP A 114 20.47 -15.19 -22.93
CA ASP A 114 19.39 -16.04 -23.41
C ASP A 114 18.74 -15.49 -24.68
N VAL A 115 18.59 -14.17 -24.83
CA VAL A 115 18.12 -13.57 -26.10
C VAL A 115 19.02 -13.99 -27.26
N ASP A 116 20.34 -13.86 -27.11
CA ASP A 116 21.29 -14.20 -28.17
C ASP A 116 21.33 -15.71 -28.47
N LYS A 117 21.30 -16.53 -27.41
CA LYS A 117 21.31 -18.00 -27.49
C LYS A 117 20.04 -18.56 -28.14
N LEU A 118 18.88 -17.96 -27.86
CA LEU A 118 17.57 -18.56 -28.18
C LEU A 118 16.85 -17.90 -29.36
N LYS A 119 17.38 -16.83 -29.96
CA LYS A 119 16.73 -16.05 -31.04
C LYS A 119 16.18 -16.85 -32.23
N ASN A 120 16.80 -17.98 -32.55
CA ASN A 120 16.43 -18.85 -33.68
C ASN A 120 15.76 -20.16 -33.23
N MET A 121 15.46 -20.31 -31.94
CA MET A 121 14.87 -21.52 -31.39
C MET A 121 13.34 -21.49 -31.55
N GLU A 122 12.75 -22.67 -31.78
CA GLU A 122 11.29 -22.82 -31.77
C GLU A 122 10.71 -22.44 -30.39
N LYS A 123 9.64 -21.65 -30.39
CA LYS A 123 9.04 -21.11 -29.14
C LYS A 123 8.65 -22.19 -28.12
N SER A 124 8.25 -23.37 -28.58
CA SER A 124 7.91 -24.51 -27.72
C SER A 124 9.10 -25.03 -26.90
N LYS A 125 10.33 -24.87 -27.39
CA LYS A 125 11.56 -25.35 -26.74
C LYS A 125 12.23 -24.31 -25.83
N ILE A 126 11.90 -23.03 -25.98
CA ILE A 126 12.53 -21.93 -25.23
C ILE A 126 12.37 -22.12 -23.71
N LYS A 127 11.20 -22.55 -23.24
CA LYS A 127 10.92 -22.72 -21.80
C LYS A 127 11.92 -23.67 -21.12
N ASP A 128 12.40 -24.68 -21.83
CA ASP A 128 13.29 -25.69 -21.29
C ASP A 128 14.77 -25.31 -21.44
N ASN A 129 15.07 -24.19 -22.11
CA ASN A 129 16.42 -23.76 -22.45
C ASN A 129 16.84 -22.39 -21.88
N VAL A 130 15.91 -21.68 -21.23
CA VAL A 130 16.20 -20.42 -20.50
C VAL A 130 16.97 -20.69 -19.21
N ASP A 131 17.80 -19.73 -18.82
CA ASP A 131 18.50 -19.71 -17.56
C ASP A 131 17.55 -19.26 -16.43
N TYR A 132 17.28 -20.18 -15.50
CA TYR A 132 16.43 -19.94 -14.33
C TYR A 132 17.17 -19.28 -13.16
N GLN A 133 18.41 -18.83 -13.35
CA GLN A 133 19.09 -17.94 -12.41
C GLN A 133 18.41 -16.59 -12.26
N ILE A 134 17.54 -16.20 -13.20
CA ILE A 134 16.69 -15.02 -13.07
C ILE A 134 15.23 -15.39 -12.95
N LYS A 135 14.44 -14.47 -12.38
CA LYS A 135 13.00 -14.63 -12.32
C LYS A 135 12.33 -14.27 -13.65
N TRP A 136 11.69 -15.26 -14.26
CA TRP A 136 10.89 -15.07 -15.46
C TRP A 136 9.43 -14.74 -15.14
N SER A 137 8.86 -13.78 -15.87
CA SER A 137 7.44 -13.45 -15.85
C SER A 137 6.85 -13.55 -17.27
N ARG A 138 5.52 -13.46 -17.38
CA ARG A 138 4.85 -13.52 -18.69
C ARG A 138 5.37 -12.40 -19.62
N ALA A 139 5.46 -11.16 -19.13
CA ALA A 139 5.97 -10.04 -19.93
C ALA A 139 7.42 -10.28 -20.42
N VAL A 140 8.32 -10.73 -19.54
CA VAL A 140 9.73 -10.95 -19.91
C VAL A 140 9.90 -12.12 -20.88
N LYS A 141 9.10 -13.18 -20.76
CA LYS A 141 9.07 -14.27 -21.76
C LYS A 141 8.56 -13.77 -23.12
N ASN A 142 7.55 -12.89 -23.13
CA ASN A 142 7.05 -12.31 -24.37
C ASN A 142 8.09 -11.42 -25.06
N ASP A 143 8.84 -10.63 -24.30
CA ASP A 143 9.94 -9.83 -24.84
C ASP A 143 11.06 -10.72 -25.42
N LEU A 144 11.39 -11.83 -24.74
CA LEU A 144 12.33 -12.83 -25.26
C LEU A 144 11.85 -13.41 -26.60
N PHE A 145 10.57 -13.77 -26.71
CA PHE A 145 9.98 -14.29 -27.97
C PHE A 145 9.98 -13.28 -29.12
N ASN A 146 10.18 -12.00 -28.83
CA ASN A 146 10.28 -10.92 -29.80
C ASN A 146 11.72 -10.44 -29.99
N ASN A 147 12.71 -11.20 -29.50
CA ASN A 147 14.15 -10.90 -29.62
C ASN A 147 14.52 -9.51 -29.10
N LYS A 148 13.86 -9.07 -28.02
CA LYS A 148 14.04 -7.74 -27.45
C LYS A 148 15.07 -7.77 -26.35
N SER A 149 16.26 -7.25 -26.61
CA SER A 149 17.31 -7.07 -25.60
C SER A 149 17.00 -5.92 -24.64
N TYR A 150 17.54 -6.01 -23.43
CA TYR A 150 17.39 -5.00 -22.38
C TYR A 150 18.69 -4.24 -22.16
N SER A 151 18.60 -3.00 -21.70
CA SER A 151 19.74 -2.20 -21.28
C SER A 151 19.49 -1.58 -19.92
N PHE A 152 20.55 -1.52 -19.10
CA PHE A 152 20.49 -0.85 -17.82
C PHE A 152 20.50 0.68 -18.04
N ASN A 153 19.60 1.39 -17.36
CA ASN A 153 19.66 2.85 -17.25
C ASN A 153 19.47 3.25 -15.78
N ASN A 154 20.47 3.90 -15.20
CA ASN A 154 20.49 4.37 -13.81
C ASN A 154 19.35 5.37 -13.50
N GLU A 155 18.85 6.13 -14.48
CA GLU A 155 17.70 7.04 -14.32
C GLU A 155 16.39 6.32 -14.01
N ASN A 156 16.35 4.99 -14.23
CA ASN A 156 15.20 4.18 -13.82
C ASN A 156 15.22 3.85 -12.32
N ILE A 157 16.32 4.07 -11.60
CA ILE A 157 16.37 3.89 -10.15
C ILE A 157 15.75 5.11 -9.48
N ILE A 158 14.57 4.91 -8.89
CA ILE A 158 13.82 5.96 -8.19
C ILE A 158 13.56 5.56 -6.74
N TYR A 159 13.31 6.53 -5.88
CA TYR A 159 12.67 6.25 -4.59
C TYR A 159 11.20 5.89 -4.79
N SER A 160 10.74 4.94 -3.99
CA SER A 160 9.36 4.48 -3.96
C SER A 160 8.97 4.16 -2.52
N ILE A 161 7.67 4.16 -2.27
CA ILE A 161 7.10 3.68 -1.01
C ILE A 161 6.63 2.23 -1.21
N TYR A 162 7.40 1.29 -0.65
CA TYR A 162 7.16 -0.14 -0.84
C TYR A 162 6.00 -0.62 0.02
N ARG A 163 5.97 -0.22 1.29
CA ARG A 163 4.93 -0.50 2.30
C ARG A 163 4.73 0.77 3.14
N PRO A 164 3.69 0.87 3.99
CA PRO A 164 3.49 2.05 4.83
C PRO A 164 4.75 2.40 5.61
N PHE A 165 5.20 3.65 5.48
CA PHE A 165 6.43 4.19 6.07
C PHE A 165 7.75 3.55 5.62
N ILE A 166 7.75 2.70 4.59
CA ILE A 166 8.95 2.02 4.10
C ILE A 166 9.34 2.52 2.71
N LYS A 167 10.37 3.36 2.66
CA LYS A 167 11.01 3.75 1.41
C LYS A 167 12.02 2.70 0.95
N LYS A 168 11.99 2.38 -0.33
CA LYS A 168 12.99 1.56 -1.04
C LYS A 168 13.33 2.19 -2.38
N TYR A 169 14.53 1.88 -2.88
CA TYR A 169 14.83 2.09 -4.28
C TYR A 169 14.08 1.06 -5.12
N LEU A 170 13.55 1.51 -6.24
CA LEU A 170 12.88 0.70 -7.25
C LEU A 170 13.54 0.96 -8.61
N TYR A 171 13.82 -0.10 -9.36
CA TYR A 171 14.12 0.00 -10.79
C TYR A 171 12.80 0.07 -11.58
N PHE A 172 12.31 1.29 -11.82
CA PHE A 172 11.03 1.56 -12.47
C PHE A 172 11.18 1.62 -13.99
N ASN A 173 11.04 0.47 -14.64
CA ASN A 173 11.25 0.27 -16.07
C ASN A 173 10.17 -0.66 -16.66
N LYS A 174 9.60 -0.29 -17.81
CA LYS A 174 8.49 -1.03 -18.46
C LYS A 174 8.83 -2.46 -18.87
N GLN A 175 10.10 -2.80 -19.06
CA GLN A 175 10.56 -4.15 -19.41
C GLN A 175 10.68 -5.05 -18.17
N LEU A 176 11.08 -4.48 -17.03
CA LEU A 176 11.30 -5.23 -15.78
C LEU A 176 10.18 -5.07 -14.75
N ASN A 177 9.12 -4.34 -15.08
CA ASN A 177 7.91 -4.26 -14.27
C ASN A 177 6.74 -4.84 -15.08
N GLU A 178 6.06 -5.85 -14.54
CA GLU A 178 4.95 -6.54 -15.21
C GLU A 178 3.80 -5.57 -15.57
N MET A 179 3.44 -4.67 -14.65
CA MET A 179 2.42 -3.64 -14.88
C MET A 179 2.77 -2.34 -14.15
N GLN A 180 2.81 -1.22 -14.89
CA GLN A 180 2.96 0.13 -14.32
C GLN A 180 1.63 0.91 -14.27
N TYR A 181 0.55 0.33 -14.78
CA TYR A 181 -0.79 0.93 -14.87
C TYR A 181 -0.77 2.36 -15.43
N GLN A 182 -1.27 3.34 -14.68
CA GLN A 182 -1.29 4.76 -15.06
C GLN A 182 -0.28 5.57 -14.24
N LEU A 183 0.66 4.92 -13.55
CA LEU A 183 1.62 5.61 -12.68
C LEU A 183 2.49 6.61 -13.44
N ASN A 184 2.83 6.34 -14.70
CA ASN A 184 3.57 7.28 -15.55
C ASN A 184 2.78 8.56 -15.90
N LYS A 185 1.46 8.56 -15.71
CA LYS A 185 0.59 9.74 -15.88
C LYS A 185 0.29 10.43 -14.54
N LEU A 186 0.76 9.88 -13.42
CA LEU A 186 0.59 10.42 -12.07
C LEU A 186 1.92 10.77 -11.40
N PHE A 187 3.02 10.18 -11.84
CA PHE A 187 4.38 10.41 -11.35
C PHE A 187 5.31 10.52 -12.57
N ILE A 188 6.11 11.59 -12.62
CA ILE A 188 7.14 11.78 -13.65
C ILE A 188 8.52 11.72 -13.02
N LYS A 189 9.51 11.29 -13.80
CA LYS A 189 10.92 11.23 -13.39
C LYS A 189 11.59 12.58 -13.59
N LYS A 190 11.02 13.64 -13.03
CA LYS A 190 11.58 14.99 -13.11
C LYS A 190 12.14 15.39 -11.74
N GLU A 191 13.34 15.94 -11.72
CA GLU A 191 13.92 16.48 -10.49
C GLU A 191 12.97 17.46 -9.83
N ASN A 192 12.81 17.32 -8.50
CA ASN A 192 12.01 18.19 -7.65
C ASN A 192 10.50 18.23 -7.96
N TYR A 193 9.95 17.24 -8.68
CA TYR A 193 8.50 17.12 -8.84
C TYR A 193 7.93 15.92 -8.07
N ASN A 194 7.27 16.23 -6.96
CA ASN A 194 6.61 15.28 -6.07
C ASN A 194 5.10 15.52 -6.14
N ASN A 195 4.33 14.49 -6.53
CA ASN A 195 2.88 14.61 -6.69
C ASN A 195 2.15 14.00 -5.50
N LEU A 196 1.45 14.84 -4.74
CA LEU A 196 0.68 14.39 -3.59
C LEU A 196 -0.37 13.37 -4.02
N SER A 197 -0.38 12.21 -3.37
CA SER A 197 -1.22 11.09 -3.73
C SER A 197 -1.82 10.43 -2.49
N ILE A 198 -3.13 10.20 -2.51
CA ILE A 198 -3.84 9.40 -1.52
C ILE A 198 -3.75 7.94 -1.97
N VAL A 199 -3.11 7.08 -1.18
CA VAL A 199 -3.07 5.63 -1.41
C VAL A 199 -4.06 4.96 -0.47
N THR A 200 -4.90 4.10 -1.04
CA THR A 200 -5.95 3.35 -0.33
C THR A 200 -5.82 1.87 -0.63
N THR A 201 -6.12 1.03 0.36
CA THR A 201 -6.34 -0.41 0.23
C THR A 201 -7.53 -0.74 1.09
N PHE A 202 -8.54 -1.37 0.49
CA PHE A 202 -9.70 -1.88 1.19
C PHE A 202 -9.85 -3.33 0.78
N HIS A 203 -9.55 -4.26 1.69
CA HIS A 203 -9.53 -5.68 1.33
C HIS A 203 -9.83 -6.55 2.55
N ASP A 204 -10.63 -7.60 2.39
CA ASP A 204 -11.09 -8.46 3.49
C ASP A 204 -9.94 -9.07 4.30
N GLN A 205 -8.95 -9.62 3.59
CA GLN A 205 -7.83 -10.33 4.23
C GLN A 205 -6.83 -9.42 4.97
N THR A 206 -6.77 -8.14 4.62
CA THR A 206 -5.71 -7.24 5.10
C THR A 206 -6.24 -5.98 5.76
N GLY A 207 -7.55 -5.74 5.71
CA GLY A 207 -8.21 -4.57 6.26
C GLY A 207 -8.00 -3.31 5.42
N THR A 208 -8.19 -2.17 6.09
CA THR A 208 -8.13 -0.84 5.48
C THR A 208 -6.78 -0.18 5.74
N ALA A 209 -6.07 0.22 4.68
CA ALA A 209 -4.86 1.03 4.77
C ALA A 209 -5.04 2.31 3.94
N ILE A 210 -4.86 3.48 4.57
CA ILE A 210 -4.99 4.78 3.93
C ILE A 210 -3.80 5.64 4.35
N GLN A 211 -3.03 6.12 3.38
CA GLN A 211 -1.87 6.97 3.63
C GLN A 211 -1.58 7.82 2.40
N SER A 212 -1.19 9.07 2.62
CA SER A 212 -0.70 9.96 1.60
C SER A 212 0.79 9.77 1.39
N THR A 213 1.22 9.88 0.15
CA THR A 213 2.60 9.81 -0.27
C THR A 213 2.82 10.77 -1.42
N ASP A 214 4.05 11.21 -1.60
CA ASP A 214 4.50 11.93 -2.78
C ASP A 214 5.41 11.06 -3.68
N LEU A 215 5.62 9.81 -3.29
CA LEU A 215 6.41 8.80 -3.99
C LEU A 215 5.52 7.78 -4.73
N LEU A 216 6.07 7.21 -5.80
CA LEU A 216 5.50 6.03 -6.46
C LEU A 216 5.41 4.85 -5.47
N PHE A 217 4.38 4.03 -5.57
CA PHE A 217 4.08 2.97 -4.60
C PHE A 217 3.91 1.59 -5.26
N ASP A 218 4.21 0.56 -4.48
CA ASP A 218 4.01 -0.85 -4.86
C ASP A 218 2.52 -1.22 -4.94
N TYR A 219 2.16 -2.14 -5.84
CA TYR A 219 0.80 -2.68 -5.93
C TYR A 219 0.32 -3.26 -4.60
N GLY A 220 1.20 -3.99 -3.91
CA GLY A 220 0.95 -4.59 -2.61
C GLY A 220 1.30 -3.68 -1.43
N TYR A 221 1.24 -2.36 -1.61
CA TYR A 221 1.57 -1.39 -0.57
C TYR A 221 0.81 -1.69 0.74
N GLY A 222 -0.51 -1.81 0.69
CA GLY A 222 -1.36 -2.26 1.81
C GLY A 222 -1.47 -3.78 1.94
N GLN A 223 -0.47 -4.54 1.48
CA GLN A 223 -0.43 -6.00 1.31
C GLN A 223 -1.33 -6.59 0.21
N ARG A 224 -2.26 -5.81 -0.32
CA ARG A 224 -3.19 -6.15 -1.40
C ARG A 224 -3.27 -4.98 -2.38
N ASP A 225 -4.20 -5.05 -3.32
CA ASP A 225 -4.45 -4.11 -4.42
C ASP A 225 -4.64 -2.66 -3.96
N SER A 226 -3.51 -1.96 -3.82
CA SER A 226 -3.50 -0.55 -3.47
C SER A 226 -3.80 0.32 -4.69
N THR A 227 -4.71 1.28 -4.51
CA THR A 227 -5.11 2.28 -5.51
C THR A 227 -4.71 3.67 -5.04
N CYS A 228 -4.25 4.53 -5.96
CA CYS A 228 -3.98 5.93 -5.68
C CYS A 228 -4.87 6.92 -6.43
N TYR A 229 -5.03 8.08 -5.79
CA TYR A 229 -5.65 9.29 -6.33
C TYR A 229 -4.68 10.45 -6.10
N SER A 230 -4.08 10.97 -7.17
CA SER A 230 -3.09 12.06 -7.08
C SER A 230 -3.73 13.43 -7.29
N LEU A 231 -3.15 14.48 -6.73
CA LEU A 231 -3.61 15.86 -6.89
C LEU A 231 -3.48 16.33 -8.34
N TYR A 232 -2.37 15.99 -8.99
CA TYR A 232 -2.11 16.29 -10.38
C TYR A 232 -2.06 15.03 -11.25
N ARG A 233 -2.18 15.21 -12.56
CA ARG A 233 -1.89 14.22 -13.59
C ARG A 233 -1.14 14.89 -14.74
N PHE A 234 -0.51 14.08 -15.57
CA PHE A 234 0.30 14.55 -16.69
C PHE A 234 -0.30 14.13 -18.02
N THR A 235 -0.22 15.03 -18.99
CA THR A 235 -0.49 14.70 -20.39
C THR A 235 0.71 13.98 -21.02
N GLU A 236 0.55 13.50 -22.25
CA GLU A 236 1.65 12.88 -23.00
C GLU A 236 2.83 13.83 -23.24
N ASN A 237 2.57 15.14 -23.29
CA ASN A 237 3.59 16.19 -23.40
C ASN A 237 4.07 16.69 -22.03
N GLU A 238 3.90 15.89 -20.97
CA GLU A 238 4.30 16.21 -19.59
C GLU A 238 3.69 17.48 -18.99
N LYS A 239 2.59 18.00 -19.58
CA LYS A 239 1.88 19.14 -19.00
C LYS A 239 1.16 18.70 -17.72
N ILE A 240 1.44 19.41 -16.63
CA ILE A 240 0.77 19.23 -15.34
C ILE A 240 -0.64 19.82 -15.43
N ILE A 241 -1.63 19.02 -15.03
CA ILE A 241 -3.02 19.43 -14.89
C ILE A 241 -3.60 18.88 -13.59
N GLU A 242 -4.52 19.60 -12.97
CA GLU A 242 -5.22 19.11 -11.79
C GLU A 242 -6.04 17.86 -12.14
N ASN A 243 -6.02 16.87 -11.24
CA ASN A 243 -6.67 15.59 -11.45
C ASN A 243 -8.13 15.59 -10.97
N ILE A 244 -8.51 16.53 -10.10
CA ILE A 244 -9.91 16.72 -9.71
C ILE A 244 -10.68 17.32 -10.89
N THR A 245 -11.82 16.71 -11.21
CA THR A 245 -12.66 17.09 -12.35
C THR A 245 -13.34 18.43 -12.11
N ASP A 246 -13.71 19.10 -13.20
CA ASP A 246 -14.49 20.34 -13.12
C ASP A 246 -15.92 20.04 -12.60
N TRP A 247 -16.44 18.84 -12.90
CA TRP A 247 -17.68 18.33 -12.33
C TRP A 247 -17.58 18.18 -10.80
N GLY A 248 -16.55 17.51 -10.29
CA GLY A 248 -16.35 17.31 -8.85
C GLY A 248 -16.22 18.64 -8.12
N LEU A 249 -15.43 19.58 -8.68
CA LEU A 249 -15.33 20.95 -8.16
C LEU A 249 -16.70 21.64 -8.07
N LYS A 250 -17.54 21.51 -9.10
CA LYS A 250 -18.89 22.08 -9.12
C LYS A 250 -19.79 21.47 -8.05
N GLN A 251 -19.72 20.16 -7.81
CA GLN A 251 -20.52 19.50 -6.76
C GLN A 251 -20.21 20.09 -5.37
N PHE A 252 -18.93 20.21 -5.03
CA PHE A 252 -18.50 20.79 -3.75
C PHE A 252 -18.91 22.27 -3.62
N ARG A 253 -18.66 23.09 -4.65
CA ARG A 253 -19.04 24.52 -4.64
C ARG A 253 -20.54 24.72 -4.50
N ASN A 254 -21.34 23.87 -5.15
CA ASN A 254 -22.79 23.91 -5.05
C ASN A 254 -23.27 23.45 -3.67
N GLN A 255 -22.72 22.35 -3.15
CA GLN A 255 -23.13 21.84 -1.84
C GLN A 255 -22.88 22.86 -0.72
N TYR A 256 -21.69 23.48 -0.71
CA TYR A 256 -21.28 24.41 0.33
C TYR A 256 -21.60 25.88 0.01
N GLN A 257 -22.20 26.16 -1.16
CA GLN A 257 -22.51 27.51 -1.63
C GLN A 257 -21.29 28.46 -1.62
N ASP A 258 -20.09 27.92 -1.87
CA ASP A 258 -18.84 28.66 -1.83
C ASP A 258 -18.04 28.48 -3.12
N LYS A 259 -18.01 29.53 -3.96
CA LYS A 259 -17.28 29.54 -5.23
C LYS A 259 -15.76 29.58 -5.07
N LYS A 260 -15.25 29.87 -3.87
CA LYS A 260 -13.80 29.96 -3.60
C LYS A 260 -13.17 28.61 -3.31
N ILE A 261 -13.97 27.56 -3.07
CA ILE A 261 -13.45 26.20 -2.84
C ILE A 261 -12.51 25.82 -3.98
N SER A 262 -11.28 25.42 -3.63
CA SER A 262 -10.26 24.98 -4.59
C SER A 262 -10.23 23.46 -4.71
N LYS A 263 -9.59 22.95 -5.77
CA LYS A 263 -9.39 21.50 -5.94
C LYS A 263 -8.43 20.93 -4.89
N GLU A 264 -7.41 21.68 -4.47
CA GLU A 264 -6.53 21.28 -3.36
C GLU A 264 -7.30 21.13 -2.05
N GLU A 265 -8.26 22.01 -1.77
CA GLU A 265 -9.13 21.88 -0.59
C GLU A 265 -10.00 20.63 -0.67
N ILE A 266 -10.57 20.31 -1.84
CA ILE A 266 -11.30 19.06 -2.05
C ILE A 266 -10.39 17.84 -1.83
N PHE A 267 -9.13 17.89 -2.28
CA PHE A 267 -8.16 16.83 -2.09
C PHE A 267 -7.90 16.55 -0.60
N ASN A 268 -7.65 17.61 0.18
CA ASN A 268 -7.47 17.52 1.63
C ASN A 268 -8.76 17.02 2.32
N TYR A 269 -9.92 17.56 1.95
CA TYR A 269 -11.22 17.12 2.47
C TYR A 269 -11.43 15.62 2.27
N VAL A 270 -11.21 15.10 1.05
CA VAL A 270 -11.32 13.66 0.75
C VAL A 270 -10.44 12.85 1.69
N TYR A 271 -9.20 13.28 1.90
CA TYR A 271 -8.27 12.57 2.75
C TYR A 271 -8.73 12.49 4.20
N ALA A 272 -9.32 13.57 4.73
CA ALA A 272 -9.92 13.58 6.06
C ALA A 272 -11.12 12.62 6.15
N VAL A 273 -12.02 12.66 5.17
CA VAL A 273 -13.21 11.80 5.14
C VAL A 273 -12.83 10.32 5.16
N LEU A 274 -11.82 9.94 4.39
CA LEU A 274 -11.31 8.57 4.37
C LEU A 274 -10.75 8.12 5.73
N HIS A 275 -10.30 9.05 6.59
CA HIS A 275 -9.84 8.74 7.95
C HIS A 275 -10.95 8.70 9.00
N ASN A 276 -12.15 9.21 8.70
CA ASN A 276 -13.26 9.22 9.65
C ASN A 276 -13.62 7.78 10.11
N PRO A 277 -13.52 7.46 11.41
CA PRO A 277 -13.93 6.15 11.95
C PRO A 277 -15.38 5.79 11.66
N GLU A 278 -16.31 6.75 11.75
CA GLU A 278 -17.73 6.49 11.54
C GLU A 278 -18.03 6.15 10.09
N TYR A 279 -17.45 6.91 9.15
CA TYR A 279 -17.51 6.60 7.72
C TYR A 279 -16.97 5.20 7.43
N ARG A 280 -15.76 4.89 7.93
CA ARG A 280 -15.13 3.59 7.69
C ARG A 280 -15.92 2.43 8.29
N LYS A 281 -16.53 2.63 9.46
CA LYS A 281 -17.36 1.62 10.13
C LYS A 281 -18.71 1.44 9.42
N LYS A 282 -19.40 2.52 9.07
CA LYS A 282 -20.72 2.49 8.42
C LYS A 282 -20.66 1.85 7.04
N TYR A 283 -19.60 2.12 6.28
CA TYR A 283 -19.46 1.69 4.89
C TYR A 283 -18.36 0.65 4.67
N GLU A 284 -17.97 -0.10 5.70
CA GLU A 284 -16.86 -1.05 5.65
C GLU A 284 -17.02 -2.04 4.48
N MET A 285 -18.21 -2.62 4.34
CA MET A 285 -18.50 -3.61 3.31
C MET A 285 -18.58 -3.00 1.90
N ASN A 286 -19.08 -1.77 1.76
CA ASN A 286 -19.04 -1.04 0.49
C ASN A 286 -17.59 -0.77 0.06
N LEU A 287 -16.76 -0.25 0.97
CA LEU A 287 -15.35 0.05 0.71
C LEU A 287 -14.55 -1.17 0.27
N LYS A 288 -14.88 -2.37 0.79
CA LYS A 288 -14.27 -3.64 0.38
C LYS A 288 -14.65 -4.09 -1.03
N ARG A 289 -15.78 -3.62 -1.57
CA ARG A 289 -16.36 -4.11 -2.83
C ARG A 289 -16.18 -3.14 -4.00
N GLU A 290 -16.10 -1.84 -3.72
CA GLU A 290 -16.09 -0.80 -4.74
C GLU A 290 -15.22 0.40 -4.35
N LEU A 291 -14.92 1.27 -5.33
CA LEU A 291 -14.14 2.48 -5.08
C LEU A 291 -14.90 3.43 -4.14
N PRO A 292 -14.22 4.19 -3.27
CA PRO A 292 -14.88 5.01 -2.28
C PRO A 292 -15.87 6.02 -2.87
N ARG A 293 -16.91 6.32 -2.09
CA ARG A 293 -17.78 7.48 -2.30
C ARG A 293 -17.72 8.39 -1.09
N ILE A 294 -17.77 9.69 -1.31
CA ILE A 294 -17.44 10.68 -0.29
C ILE A 294 -18.74 11.41 0.12
N PRO A 295 -19.13 11.42 1.40
CA PRO A 295 -20.24 12.25 1.88
C PRO A 295 -19.84 13.72 2.00
N PHE A 296 -20.85 14.58 2.15
CA PHE A 296 -20.68 16.00 2.48
C PHE A 296 -20.95 16.24 3.97
N TYR A 297 -19.91 16.63 4.72
CA TYR A 297 -20.02 17.01 6.12
C TYR A 297 -20.20 18.51 6.28
N LYS A 298 -20.97 18.93 7.29
CA LYS A 298 -21.40 20.32 7.46
C LYS A 298 -20.26 21.36 7.46
N ASP A 299 -19.15 21.10 8.14
CA ASP A 299 -18.04 22.05 8.29
C ASP A 299 -16.88 21.75 7.32
N PHE A 300 -17.06 22.07 6.03
CA PHE A 300 -16.06 21.82 4.99
C PHE A 300 -14.64 22.26 5.40
N ARG A 301 -14.50 23.44 6.01
CA ARG A 301 -13.20 24.04 6.34
C ARG A 301 -12.46 23.25 7.41
N LYS A 302 -13.16 22.76 8.43
CA LYS A 302 -12.57 21.89 9.46
C LYS A 302 -12.09 20.56 8.88
N TRP A 303 -12.87 19.95 7.98
CA TRP A 303 -12.47 18.72 7.29
C TRP A 303 -11.26 18.92 6.39
N VAL A 304 -11.17 20.06 5.70
CA VAL A 304 -9.96 20.45 4.94
C VAL A 304 -8.75 20.60 5.85
N GLU A 305 -8.90 21.26 7.00
CA GLU A 305 -7.81 21.47 7.96
C GLU A 305 -7.26 20.15 8.50
N TRP A 306 -8.15 19.26 8.96
CA TRP A 306 -7.75 17.93 9.41
C TRP A 306 -7.06 17.14 8.30
N GLY A 307 -7.60 17.18 7.09
CA GLY A 307 -7.02 16.50 5.93
C GLY A 307 -5.61 16.98 5.63
N LYS A 308 -5.41 18.30 5.60
CA LYS A 308 -4.10 18.91 5.39
C LYS A 308 -3.10 18.50 6.47
N LYS A 309 -3.49 18.58 7.75
CA LYS A 309 -2.64 18.15 8.88
C LYS A 309 -2.24 16.68 8.77
N LEU A 310 -3.19 15.79 8.46
CA LEU A 310 -2.91 14.36 8.27
C LEU A 310 -1.96 14.13 7.09
N MET A 311 -2.14 14.85 5.97
CA MET A 311 -1.25 14.73 4.81
C MET A 311 0.17 15.15 5.14
N ASP A 312 0.31 16.32 5.77
CA ASP A 312 1.61 16.86 6.17
C ASP A 312 2.38 15.89 7.08
N LEU A 313 1.69 15.26 8.04
CA LEU A 313 2.27 14.22 8.91
C LEU A 313 2.70 12.98 8.13
N HIS A 314 1.85 12.48 7.24
CA HIS A 314 2.04 11.18 6.58
C HIS A 314 3.06 11.24 5.44
N ILE A 315 3.16 12.38 4.74
CA ILE A 315 4.17 12.58 3.68
C ILE A 315 5.55 12.82 4.30
N ASN A 316 5.61 13.66 5.35
CA ASN A 316 6.86 14.05 5.99
C ASN A 316 7.25 13.13 7.16
N PHE A 317 6.79 11.87 7.16
CA PHE A 317 6.90 10.97 8.30
C PHE A 317 8.33 10.71 8.79
N GLU A 318 9.36 10.91 7.96
CA GLU A 318 10.77 10.76 8.36
C GLU A 318 11.34 12.05 9.00
N THR A 319 10.71 13.20 8.79
CA THR A 319 11.22 14.52 9.18
C THR A 319 10.35 15.24 10.21
N VAL A 320 9.19 14.67 10.59
CA VAL A 320 8.42 15.16 11.74
C VAL A 320 9.28 15.16 13.00
N LYS A 321 8.93 16.03 13.95
CA LYS A 321 9.62 16.08 15.24
C LYS A 321 9.58 14.70 15.92
N PRO A 322 10.74 14.07 16.23
CA PRO A 322 10.77 12.75 16.85
C PRO A 322 10.08 12.72 18.21
N TYR A 323 9.35 11.65 18.50
CA TYR A 323 8.75 11.42 19.80
C TYR A 323 9.85 11.17 20.84
N LYS A 324 9.67 11.69 22.06
CA LYS A 324 10.66 11.57 23.13
C LYS A 324 10.59 10.21 23.83
N LEU A 325 10.98 9.14 23.14
CA LEU A 325 11.15 7.82 23.74
C LEU A 325 12.47 7.72 24.50
N LYS A 326 12.52 6.85 25.52
CA LYS A 326 13.76 6.55 26.24
C LYS A 326 14.45 5.36 25.58
N ARG A 327 15.69 5.57 25.13
CA ARG A 327 16.58 4.51 24.66
C ARG A 327 17.40 3.97 25.83
N ILE A 328 17.48 2.65 25.93
CA ILE A 328 18.32 1.94 26.88
C ILE A 328 19.22 1.00 26.07
N ASP A 329 20.52 1.14 26.24
CA ASP A 329 21.54 0.30 25.59
C ASP A 329 22.28 -0.52 26.66
N ASP A 330 22.42 -1.82 26.41
CA ASP A 330 23.26 -2.69 27.21
C ASP A 330 24.75 -2.45 26.88
N VAL A 331 25.52 -2.15 27.92
CA VAL A 331 26.96 -1.88 27.84
C VAL A 331 27.78 -3.12 27.46
N GLN A 332 27.25 -4.34 27.62
CA GLN A 332 27.96 -5.57 27.28
C GLN A 332 28.30 -5.69 25.79
N PHE A 333 27.49 -5.07 24.93
CA PHE A 333 27.66 -5.08 23.47
C PHE A 333 28.35 -3.81 22.94
N ASP A 334 28.77 -2.91 23.82
CA ASP A 334 29.47 -1.70 23.46
C ASP A 334 30.93 -2.00 23.11
N LYS A 335 31.25 -2.00 21.81
CA LYS A 335 32.62 -2.24 21.32
C LYS A 335 33.65 -1.23 21.85
N SER A 336 33.23 -0.02 22.25
CA SER A 336 34.14 0.95 22.85
C SER A 336 34.59 0.54 24.26
N LYS A 337 33.79 -0.27 24.95
CA LYS A 337 34.05 -0.77 26.31
C LYS A 337 34.48 -2.23 26.34
N ASN A 338 34.09 -3.02 25.35
CA ASN A 338 34.45 -4.42 25.20
C ASN A 338 34.91 -4.70 23.75
N PRO A 339 36.24 -4.73 23.48
CA PRO A 339 36.78 -4.98 22.15
C PRO A 339 36.35 -6.33 21.54
N ASN A 340 35.99 -7.30 22.38
CA ASN A 340 35.52 -8.63 21.96
C ASN A 340 33.99 -8.69 21.79
N ALA A 341 33.28 -7.56 21.89
CA ALA A 341 31.84 -7.53 21.70
C ALA A 341 31.45 -7.93 20.26
N ARG A 342 30.65 -9.00 20.16
CA ARG A 342 30.03 -9.42 18.91
C ARG A 342 28.90 -8.47 18.51
N ILE A 343 28.50 -8.54 17.25
CA ILE A 343 27.32 -7.82 16.76
C ILE A 343 26.06 -8.38 17.48
N PRO A 344 25.19 -7.51 18.06
CA PRO A 344 23.93 -7.92 18.67
C PRO A 344 22.99 -8.59 17.65
N LYS A 345 22.28 -9.64 18.06
CA LYS A 345 21.27 -10.28 17.21
C LYS A 345 20.01 -9.42 17.16
N ALA A 346 19.51 -9.17 15.95
CA ALA A 346 18.25 -8.47 15.73
C ALA A 346 17.07 -9.21 16.39
N LYS A 347 16.17 -8.46 17.03
CA LYS A 347 14.94 -8.96 17.66
C LYS A 347 13.69 -8.35 17.03
N LEU A 348 13.66 -7.03 16.84
CA LEU A 348 12.56 -6.27 16.20
C LEU A 348 11.17 -6.71 16.70
N HIS A 349 11.03 -6.69 18.03
CA HIS A 349 9.86 -7.17 18.74
C HIS A 349 9.21 -6.02 19.53
N ALA A 350 7.88 -5.99 19.56
CA ALA A 350 7.09 -5.02 20.31
C ALA A 350 6.30 -5.72 21.41
N ASP A 351 6.48 -5.26 22.64
CA ASP A 351 5.56 -5.49 23.75
C ASP A 351 4.69 -4.23 23.89
N LYS A 352 3.47 -4.32 23.35
CA LYS A 352 2.56 -3.19 23.23
C LYS A 352 2.00 -2.77 24.59
N ASP A 353 1.73 -3.73 25.45
CA ASP A 353 1.10 -3.52 26.76
C ASP A 353 2.07 -2.77 27.70
N SER A 354 3.36 -3.11 27.63
CA SER A 354 4.41 -2.41 28.38
C SER A 354 4.94 -1.14 27.69
N GLY A 355 4.54 -0.88 26.44
CA GLY A 355 5.05 0.26 25.66
C GLY A 355 6.55 0.16 25.35
N ILE A 356 7.01 -1.04 24.97
CA ILE A 356 8.42 -1.39 24.75
C ILE A 356 8.64 -1.94 23.34
N ILE A 357 9.72 -1.48 22.68
CA ILE A 357 10.24 -2.09 21.45
C ILE A 357 11.68 -2.54 21.70
N THR A 358 11.93 -3.84 21.52
CA THR A 358 13.29 -4.41 21.56
C THR A 358 13.83 -4.53 20.14
N LEU A 359 14.90 -3.80 19.83
CA LEU A 359 15.48 -3.76 18.48
C LEU A 359 16.41 -4.95 18.26
N ASP A 360 17.30 -5.20 19.20
CA ASP A 360 18.27 -6.29 19.20
C ASP A 360 18.63 -6.69 20.65
N GLU A 361 19.67 -7.50 20.83
CA GLU A 361 20.15 -7.91 22.15
C GLU A 361 20.70 -6.75 23.01
N GLN A 362 21.00 -5.59 22.40
CA GLN A 362 21.61 -4.44 23.06
C GLN A 362 20.59 -3.34 23.36
N THR A 363 19.71 -3.03 22.42
CA THR A 363 18.97 -1.76 22.42
C THR A 363 17.47 -1.96 22.56
N ILE A 364 16.89 -1.23 23.50
CA ILE A 364 15.46 -1.17 23.80
C ILE A 364 14.99 0.29 23.76
N LEU A 365 13.80 0.51 23.20
CA LEU A 365 13.06 1.75 23.29
C LEU A 365 11.86 1.55 24.23
N THR A 366 11.69 2.44 25.20
CA THR A 366 10.59 2.42 26.18
C THR A 366 9.80 3.72 26.18
N GLY A 367 8.55 3.65 26.63
CA GLY A 367 7.65 4.81 26.73
C GLY A 367 6.84 5.06 25.47
N ILE A 368 6.62 4.01 24.66
CA ILE A 368 5.73 4.11 23.50
C ILE A 368 4.29 4.21 24.04
N PRO A 369 3.55 5.30 23.73
CA PRO A 369 2.17 5.47 24.22
C PRO A 369 1.22 4.47 23.56
N ALA A 370 0.18 4.04 24.29
CA ALA A 370 -0.82 3.09 23.80
C ALA A 370 -1.47 3.53 22.46
N SER A 371 -1.79 4.82 22.33
CA SER A 371 -2.39 5.39 21.12
C SER A 371 -1.53 5.29 19.88
N ALA A 372 -0.20 5.14 20.00
CA ALA A 372 0.66 4.90 18.84
C ALA A 372 0.39 3.53 18.18
N TRP A 373 -0.12 2.56 18.94
CA TRP A 373 -0.45 1.22 18.43
C TRP A 373 -1.84 1.16 17.78
N GLU A 374 -2.71 2.13 18.06
CA GLU A 374 -4.07 2.21 17.53
C GLU A 374 -4.11 2.65 16.07
N TYR A 375 -3.11 3.43 15.63
CA TYR A 375 -3.01 3.83 14.23
C TYR A 375 -2.60 2.66 13.34
N LYS A 376 -3.61 2.01 12.75
CA LYS A 376 -3.46 0.83 11.89
C LYS A 376 -3.56 1.17 10.41
N LEU A 377 -2.70 0.51 9.64
CA LEU A 377 -2.69 0.49 8.19
C LEU A 377 -2.83 -0.97 7.76
N GLY A 378 -4.08 -1.38 7.54
CA GLY A 378 -4.45 -2.78 7.41
C GLY A 378 -4.45 -3.49 8.77
N ASN A 379 -3.83 -4.67 8.83
CA ASN A 379 -3.79 -5.51 10.03
C ASN A 379 -2.66 -5.17 11.03
N ARG A 380 -1.88 -4.13 10.76
CA ARG A 380 -0.69 -3.76 11.55
C ARG A 380 -0.74 -2.29 11.93
N SER A 381 -0.21 -1.96 13.10
CA SER A 381 0.08 -0.57 13.43
C SER A 381 1.21 -0.01 12.55
N ALA A 382 1.28 1.30 12.46
CA ALA A 382 2.37 2.01 11.79
C ALA A 382 3.77 1.56 12.27
N LEU A 383 3.92 1.30 13.57
CA LEU A 383 5.18 0.84 14.17
C LEU A 383 5.48 -0.63 13.81
N GLU A 384 4.45 -1.48 13.80
CA GLU A 384 4.59 -2.88 13.39
C GLU A 384 5.03 -3.04 11.94
N TRP A 385 4.63 -2.11 11.06
CA TRP A 385 5.13 -2.06 9.68
C TRP A 385 6.65 -1.87 9.61
N ILE A 386 7.20 -0.95 10.40
CA ILE A 386 8.65 -0.73 10.48
C ILE A 386 9.34 -2.00 10.96
N LEU A 387 8.86 -2.59 12.05
CA LEU A 387 9.46 -3.78 12.63
C LEU A 387 9.40 -4.98 11.68
N ASP A 388 8.30 -5.16 10.94
CA ASP A 388 8.18 -6.27 9.99
C ASP A 388 9.11 -6.14 8.78
N GLN A 389 9.28 -4.91 8.29
CA GLN A 389 9.95 -4.67 7.01
C GLN A 389 11.47 -4.60 7.16
N TYR A 390 11.98 -4.18 8.32
CA TYR A 390 13.40 -4.21 8.64
C TYR A 390 13.87 -5.53 9.30
N LYS A 391 13.00 -6.56 9.36
CA LYS A 391 13.45 -7.91 9.75
C LYS A 391 14.39 -8.49 8.70
N GLU A 392 15.48 -9.09 9.18
CA GLU A 392 16.31 -9.95 8.34
C GLU A 392 15.49 -11.15 7.87
N LYS A 393 15.39 -11.31 6.55
CA LYS A 393 14.62 -12.39 5.90
C LYS A 393 15.53 -13.11 4.93
N LYS A 394 15.44 -14.42 4.88
CA LYS A 394 16.13 -15.23 3.87
C LYS A 394 15.44 -15.03 2.51
N PRO A 395 16.14 -14.56 1.46
CA PRO A 395 15.53 -14.39 0.14
C PRO A 395 14.96 -15.70 -0.41
N LYS A 396 13.81 -15.62 -1.06
CA LYS A 396 13.13 -16.77 -1.65
C LYS A 396 13.80 -17.19 -2.95
N ASP A 397 14.14 -16.22 -3.79
CA ASP A 397 14.90 -16.44 -5.02
C ASP A 397 16.31 -17.01 -4.70
N PRO A 398 16.69 -18.16 -5.28
CA PRO A 398 17.98 -18.81 -5.00
C PRO A 398 19.18 -17.93 -5.37
N THR A 399 19.13 -17.24 -6.49
CA THR A 399 20.25 -16.41 -6.98
C THR A 399 20.42 -15.18 -6.12
N ILE A 400 19.32 -14.53 -5.73
CA ILE A 400 19.37 -13.43 -4.76
C ILE A 400 19.96 -13.91 -3.43
N ARG A 401 19.54 -15.08 -2.95
CA ARG A 401 20.03 -15.65 -1.70
C ARG A 401 21.54 -15.92 -1.72
N GLU A 402 22.05 -16.43 -2.82
CA GLU A 402 23.47 -16.78 -2.98
C GLU A 402 24.34 -15.54 -3.22
N LYS A 403 23.91 -14.65 -4.12
CA LYS A 403 24.77 -13.57 -4.64
C LYS A 403 24.54 -12.20 -4.01
N PHE A 404 23.33 -11.95 -3.48
CA PHE A 404 22.89 -10.60 -3.11
C PHE A 404 22.26 -10.52 -1.71
N ASN A 405 22.42 -11.55 -0.87
CA ASN A 405 21.86 -11.58 0.50
C ASN A 405 22.75 -10.87 1.53
N THR A 406 22.91 -9.56 1.34
CA THR A 406 23.83 -8.72 2.11
C THR A 406 23.14 -7.94 3.23
N TYR A 407 21.80 -7.84 3.23
CA TYR A 407 21.06 -7.10 4.25
C TYR A 407 21.33 -7.59 5.67
N ARG A 408 21.75 -6.69 6.56
CA ARG A 408 21.86 -6.91 8.00
C ARG A 408 21.20 -5.76 8.75
N PHE A 409 20.40 -6.07 9.76
CA PHE A 409 19.68 -5.05 10.53
C PHE A 409 20.63 -4.09 11.23
N ALA A 410 21.81 -4.56 11.65
CA ALA A 410 22.84 -3.74 12.29
C ALA A 410 23.20 -2.48 11.48
N ASP A 411 23.22 -2.58 10.15
CA ASP A 411 23.57 -1.47 9.25
C ASP A 411 22.45 -0.41 9.17
N TYR A 412 21.22 -0.78 9.53
CA TYR A 412 20.03 0.08 9.48
C TYR A 412 19.50 0.46 10.86
N LYS A 413 20.10 -0.05 11.95
CA LYS A 413 19.59 0.09 13.32
C LYS A 413 19.26 1.53 13.70
N GLU A 414 20.20 2.45 13.52
CA GLU A 414 20.01 3.86 13.89
C GLU A 414 18.95 4.55 13.03
N LYS A 415 18.89 4.22 11.74
CA LYS A 415 17.82 4.68 10.84
C LYS A 415 16.45 4.17 11.31
N VAL A 416 16.36 2.91 11.71
CA VAL A 416 15.11 2.31 12.21
C VAL A 416 14.69 2.93 13.53
N ILE A 417 15.62 3.19 14.44
CA ILE A 417 15.35 3.91 15.69
C ILE A 417 14.79 5.30 15.38
N ALA A 418 15.47 6.09 14.55
CA ALA A 418 15.01 7.43 14.16
C ALA A 418 13.61 7.39 13.52
N LEU A 419 13.37 6.42 12.64
CA LEU A 419 12.08 6.21 12.00
C LEU A 419 10.98 5.85 13.01
N ILE A 420 11.26 4.97 13.98
CA ILE A 420 10.31 4.62 15.06
C ILE A 420 9.95 5.86 15.87
N LEU A 421 10.92 6.72 16.22
CA LEU A 421 10.64 7.95 16.97
C LEU A 421 9.70 8.87 16.18
N CYS A 422 9.97 9.09 14.91
CA CYS A 422 9.14 9.95 14.06
C CYS A 422 7.76 9.35 13.82
N VAL A 423 7.67 8.06 13.49
CA VAL A 423 6.38 7.38 13.25
C VAL A 423 5.57 7.20 14.53
N THR A 424 6.19 7.20 15.71
CA THR A 424 5.47 7.31 16.98
C THR A 424 4.75 8.66 17.07
N THR A 425 5.42 9.77 16.72
CA THR A 425 4.77 11.09 16.64
C THR A 425 3.64 11.07 15.62
N VAL A 426 3.89 10.58 14.40
CA VAL A 426 2.86 10.48 13.36
C VAL A 426 1.64 9.73 13.89
N SER A 427 1.85 8.58 14.51
CA SER A 427 0.75 7.74 15.00
C SER A 427 -0.08 8.44 16.07
N VAL A 428 0.57 9.07 17.06
CA VAL A 428 -0.11 9.78 18.14
C VAL A 428 -0.89 10.99 17.62
N GLU A 429 -0.27 11.82 16.77
CA GLU A 429 -0.92 13.01 16.23
C GLU A 429 -2.07 12.64 15.28
N THR A 430 -1.91 11.59 14.47
CA THR A 430 -2.98 11.06 13.63
C THR A 430 -4.17 10.58 14.47
N MET A 431 -3.92 9.85 15.56
CA MET A 431 -5.01 9.40 16.44
C MET A 431 -5.73 10.55 17.14
N LYS A 432 -5.03 11.62 17.53
CA LYS A 432 -5.68 12.82 18.09
C LYS A 432 -6.67 13.44 17.09
N ILE A 433 -6.25 13.61 15.84
CA ILE A 433 -7.12 14.16 14.79
C ILE A 433 -8.33 13.23 14.57
N ILE A 434 -8.10 11.92 14.50
CA ILE A 434 -9.17 10.93 14.35
C ILE A 434 -10.17 10.97 15.52
N GLU A 435 -9.69 11.14 16.75
CA GLU A 435 -10.54 11.28 17.93
C GLU A 435 -11.36 12.58 17.90
N GLU A 436 -10.78 13.68 17.40
CA GLU A 436 -11.51 14.92 17.18
C GLU A 436 -12.62 14.78 16.11
N MET A 437 -12.38 14.00 15.05
CA MET A 437 -13.38 13.69 14.03
C MET A 437 -14.55 12.89 14.61
N GLY A 438 -14.28 11.95 15.51
CA GLY A 438 -15.34 11.14 16.14
C GLY A 438 -16.24 11.91 17.12
N LYS A 439 -15.94 13.18 17.41
CA LYS A 439 -16.72 14.06 18.29
C LYS A 439 -17.65 15.01 17.52
N THR A 440 -17.57 15.04 16.19
CA THR A 440 -18.41 15.87 15.30
C THR A 440 -19.50 15.04 14.67
#